data_AF-A0A1I6H408-F1
#
_entry.id   AF-A0A1I6H408-F1
#
_cell.length_a   1.000
_cell.length_b   1.000
_cell.length_c   1.000
_cell.angle_alpha   90.00
_cell.angle_beta   90.00
_cell.angle_gamma   90.00
#
_symmetry.space_group_name_H-M   'P 1'
#
loop_
_entity.id
_entity.type
_entity.pdbx_description
1 polymer ?
#
loop_
_entity_poly.entity_id
_entity_poly.type
_entity_poly.pdbx_seq_one_letter_code
_entity_poly.pdbx_strand_id
1 'polypeptide(L)' 'MLVDTKKIDELPLSTKLELMEVVMSALIKNEAEFAVPAWHEDVLEARAQEVREPDAWKTFDQVRAALKND' A
#
# COMPACT_ATOMS: atom_id res chain seq x y z
N MET A 1 0.24 -16.51 16.75
CA MET A 1 1.62 -16.77 16.29
C MET A 1 2.30 -15.41 16.16
N LEU A 2 3.30 -15.10 17.00
CA LEU A 2 4.05 -13.85 16.88
C LEU A 2 5.07 -14.04 15.76
N VAL A 3 4.85 -13.37 14.64
CA VAL A 3 5.81 -13.34 13.54
C VAL A 3 7.01 -12.52 14.04
N ASP A 4 8.18 -13.16 14.15
CA ASP A 4 9.41 -12.48 14.51
C ASP A 4 9.88 -11.63 13.31
N THR A 5 9.52 -10.35 13.34
CA THR A 5 9.73 -9.42 12.23
C THR A 5 11.21 -9.19 11.93
N LYS A 6 12.11 -9.39 12.91
CA LYS A 6 13.56 -9.27 12.70
C LYS A 6 14.09 -10.30 11.71
N LYS A 7 13.45 -11.47 11.63
CA LYS A 7 13.82 -12.53 10.69
C LYS A 7 13.32 -12.26 9.28
N ILE A 8 12.27 -11.44 9.12
CA ILE A 8 11.76 -11.07 7.79
C ILE A 8 12.78 -10.17 7.09
N ASP A 9 13.38 -9.23 7.79
CA ASP A 9 14.35 -8.29 7.21
C ASP A 9 15.60 -8.98 6.65
N GLU A 10 15.95 -10.14 7.19
CA GLU A 10 17.10 -10.95 6.76
C GLU A 10 16.78 -11.85 5.55
N LEU A 11 15.51 -11.99 5.16
CA LEU A 11 15.12 -12.84 4.03
C LEU A 11 15.58 -12.25 2.67
N PRO A 12 15.93 -13.11 1.70
CA PRO A 12 16.09 -12.70 0.31
C PRO A 12 14.83 -12.01 -0.22
N LEU A 13 15.00 -11.05 -1.15
CA LEU A 13 13.89 -10.28 -1.71
C LEU A 13 12.80 -11.17 -2.33
N SER A 14 13.18 -12.21 -3.05
CA SER A 14 12.22 -13.16 -3.64
C SER A 14 11.33 -13.81 -2.59
N THR A 15 11.92 -14.23 -1.46
CA THR A 15 11.19 -14.84 -0.36
C THR A 15 10.30 -13.84 0.38
N LYS A 16 10.73 -12.58 0.49
CA LYS A 16 9.89 -11.49 1.04
C LYS A 16 8.64 -11.27 0.19
N LEU A 17 8.79 -11.30 -1.13
CA LEU A 17 7.67 -11.14 -2.07
C LEU A 17 6.68 -12.32 -1.97
N GLU A 18 7.17 -13.55 -1.99
CA GLU A 18 6.30 -14.74 -1.80
C GLU A 18 5.56 -14.68 -0.46
N LEU A 19 6.25 -14.32 0.62
CA LEU A 19 5.63 -14.19 1.94
C LEU A 19 4.53 -13.12 1.93
N MET A 20 4.78 -11.97 1.30
CA MET A 20 3.79 -10.90 1.17
C MET A 20 2.55 -11.39 0.41
N GLU A 21 2.72 -12.09 -0.71
CA GLU A 21 1.61 -12.63 -1.50
C GLU A 21 0.76 -13.64 -0.72
N VAL A 22 1.42 -14.53 0.03
CA VAL A 22 0.73 -15.52 0.86
C VAL A 22 -0.06 -14.85 2.00
N VAL A 23 0.57 -13.89 2.69
CA VAL A 23 -0.09 -13.14 3.77
C VAL A 23 -1.27 -12.34 3.22
N MET A 24 -1.10 -11.62 2.12
CA MET A 24 -2.17 -10.86 1.49
C MET A 24 -3.33 -11.75 1.05
N SER A 25 -3.03 -12.91 0.46
CA SER A 25 -4.06 -13.88 0.04
C SER A 25 -4.84 -14.44 1.23
N ALA A 26 -4.17 -14.67 2.36
CA ALA A 26 -4.82 -15.10 3.60
C ALA A 26 -5.68 -14.00 4.22
N LEU A 27 -5.21 -12.75 4.23
CA LEU A 27 -5.96 -11.60 4.74
C LEU A 27 -7.25 -11.36 3.94
N ILE A 28 -7.16 -11.38 2.61
CA ILE A 28 -8.33 -11.17 1.72
C ILE A 28 -9.41 -12.22 1.96
N LYS A 29 -9.01 -13.49 2.13
CA LYS A 29 -9.98 -14.58 2.35
C LYS A 29 -10.71 -14.51 3.69
N ASN A 30 -10.11 -13.85 4.67
CA ASN A 30 -10.60 -13.79 6.04
C ASN A 30 -10.85 -12.34 6.48
N GLU A 31 -11.10 -11.44 5.54
CA GLU A 31 -11.20 -9.99 5.77
C GLU A 31 -12.16 -9.65 6.91
N ALA A 32 -13.32 -10.32 6.96
CA ALA A 32 -14.34 -10.12 7.99
C ALA A 32 -13.88 -10.48 9.42
N GLU A 33 -12.80 -11.25 9.57
CA GLU A 33 -12.24 -11.65 10.87
C GLU A 33 -11.26 -10.61 11.43
N PHE A 34 -10.84 -9.64 10.62
CA PHE A 34 -9.88 -8.61 11.03
C PHE A 34 -10.56 -7.25 11.11
N ALA A 35 -10.49 -6.64 12.29
CA ALA A 35 -10.88 -5.24 12.43
C ALA A 35 -9.92 -4.35 11.63
N VAL A 36 -10.49 -3.39 10.91
CA VAL A 36 -9.72 -2.35 10.24
C VAL A 36 -8.91 -1.58 11.30
N PRO A 37 -7.59 -1.43 11.13
CA PRO A 37 -6.79 -0.64 12.05
C PRO A 37 -7.26 0.82 12.09
N ALA A 38 -7.31 1.43 13.27
CA ALA A 38 -7.80 2.82 13.43
C ALA A 38 -7.09 3.83 12.52
N TRP A 39 -5.76 3.68 12.33
CA TRP A 39 -4.98 4.55 11.45
C TRP A 39 -5.37 4.44 9.96
N HIS A 40 -6.03 3.35 9.56
CA HIS A 40 -6.40 3.13 8.17
C HIS A 40 -7.49 4.11 7.73
N GLU A 41 -8.44 4.42 8.61
CA GLU A 41 -9.48 5.42 8.35
C GLU A 41 -8.87 6.81 8.16
N ASP A 42 -7.90 7.19 9.01
CA ASP A 42 -7.16 8.46 8.87
C ASP A 42 -6.46 8.57 7.50
N VAL A 43 -5.84 7.47 7.04
CA VAL A 43 -5.17 7.43 5.73
C VAL A 43 -6.19 7.52 4.58
N LEU A 44 -7.34 6.85 4.70
CA LEU A 44 -8.39 6.93 3.69
C LEU A 44 -8.99 8.33 3.62
N GLU A 45 -9.17 9.00 4.76
CA GLU A 45 -9.66 10.37 4.82
C GLU A 45 -8.67 11.36 4.21
N ALA A 46 -7.38 11.25 4.52
CA ALA A 46 -6.34 12.07 3.89
C ALA A 46 -6.33 11.92 2.36
N ARG A 47 -6.39 10.67 1.86
CA ARG A 47 -6.47 10.41 0.41
C ARG A 47 -7.74 10.95 -0.21
N ALA A 48 -8.86 10.86 0.49
CA ALA A 48 -10.12 11.43 0.01
C ALA A 48 -10.04 12.96 -0.10
N GLN A 49 -9.29 13.63 0.76
CA GLN A 49 -9.03 15.08 0.67
C GLN A 49 -8.14 15.43 -0.53
N GLU A 50 -7.06 14.69 -0.76
CA GLU A 50 -6.20 14.87 -1.95
C GLU A 50 -6.98 14.70 -3.26
N VAL A 51 -7.94 13.77 -3.28
CA VAL A 51 -8.80 13.55 -4.44
C VAL A 51 -9.85 14.66 -4.63
N ARG A 52 -10.20 15.40 -3.57
CA ARG A 52 -11.18 16.49 -3.61
C ARG A 52 -10.60 17.83 -4.10
N GLU A 53 -9.29 17.88 -4.34
CA GLU A 53 -8.59 19.06 -4.90
C GLU A 53 -8.17 18.80 -6.35
N PRO A 54 -9.11 18.70 -7.31
CA PRO A 54 -8.80 18.40 -8.71
C PRO A 54 -7.93 19.49 -9.37
N ASP A 55 -7.93 20.71 -8.82
CA ASP A 55 -7.06 21.80 -9.27
C ASP A 55 -5.56 21.54 -9.00
N ALA A 56 -5.25 20.64 -8.06
CA ALA A 56 -3.88 20.20 -7.77
C ALA A 56 -3.42 19.03 -8.67
N TRP A 57 -4.31 18.47 -9.49
CA TRP A 57 -4.00 17.28 -10.29
C TRP A 57 -3.22 17.66 -11.56
N LYS A 58 -2.18 16.88 -11.84
CA LYS A 58 -1.46 17.00 -13.10
C LYS A 58 -2.28 16.42 -14.24
N THR A 59 -2.28 17.10 -15.38
CA THR A 59 -2.82 16.52 -16.62
C THR A 59 -1.91 15.40 -17.10
N PHE A 60 -2.48 14.51 -17.94
CA PHE A 60 -1.71 13.42 -18.54
C PHE A 60 -0.46 13.93 -19.28
N ASP A 61 -0.56 15.06 -19.99
CA ASP A 61 0.58 15.65 -20.70
C ASP A 61 1.66 16.18 -19.76
N GLN A 62 1.28 16.76 -18.61
CA GLN A 62 2.22 17.21 -17.58
C GLN A 62 2.96 16.02 -16.95
N VAL A 63 2.27 14.92 -16.68
CA VAL A 63 2.90 13.68 -16.17
C VAL A 63 3.85 13.09 -17.21
N ARG A 64 3.40 12.99 -18.47
CA ARG A 64 4.20 12.45 -19.57
C ARG A 64 5.46 13.28 -19.84
N ALA A 65 5.40 14.60 -19.68
CA ALA A 65 6.56 15.47 -19.82
C ALA A 65 7.59 15.27 -18.69
N ALA A 66 7.12 15.09 -17.44
CA ALA A 66 8.00 14.83 -16.30
C ALA A 66 8.77 13.51 -16.46
N LEU A 67 8.09 12.44 -16.86
CA LEU A 67 8.68 11.11 -17.06
C LEU A 67 9.69 11.01 -18.22
N LYS A 68 9.75 12.02 -19.10
CA LYS A 68 10.71 12.07 -20.21
C LYS A 68 12.02 12.78 -19.84
N ASN A 69 12.04 13.48 -18.71
CA ASN A 69 13.16 14.31 -18.27
C ASN A 69 13.90 13.71 -17.06
N ASP A 70 13.48 12.54 -16.57
CA ASP A 70 14.19 11.67 -15.63
C ASP A 70 14.84 10.49 -16.39
#